data_AF-A0A9D6XU04-F1
#
_entry.id   AF-A0A9D6XU04-F1
#
_cell.length_a   1.000
_cell.length_b   1.000
_cell.length_c   1.000
_cell.angle_alpha   90.00
_cell.angle_beta   90.00
_cell.angle_gamma   90.00
#
_symmetry.space_group_name_H-M   'P 1'
#
loop_
_entity.id
_entity.type
_entity.pdbx_description
1 polymer ?
#
loop_
_entity_poly.entity_id
_entity_poly.type
_entity_poly.pdbx_seq_one_letter_code
_entity_poly.pdbx_strand_id
1 'polypeptide(L)'
;MLSLVRLLVGLGAYGAVLLQVSVLGSWPLLGGQPNLIALGAAVFLVGGRLDLGLIWILVGGSWLDLLLPVRFGSTLLPLLLTFGLLRLLLTRFVESPSWIGTIVVGLLLLVGSEAVVVVQLGAWHQLLVDLVAGTILLMPIAWILMRQLSLRHHGLVVH
;
A
#
# COMPACT_ATOMS: atom_id res chain seq x y z
N MET A 1 20.27 1.76 29.47
CA MET A 1 18.91 2.39 29.40
C MET A 1 18.40 2.57 27.96
N LEU A 2 19.22 3.01 27.00
CA LEU A 2 18.78 3.19 25.60
C LEU A 2 18.22 1.92 24.93
N SER A 3 18.73 0.74 25.27
CA SER A 3 18.24 -0.54 24.75
C SER A 3 16.81 -0.88 25.20
N LEU A 4 16.49 -0.61 26.47
CA LEU A 4 15.17 -0.87 27.05
C LEU A 4 14.09 0.00 26.37
N VAL A 5 14.39 1.30 26.17
CA VAL A 5 13.45 2.22 25.51
C VAL A 5 13.14 1.76 24.09
N ARG A 6 14.17 1.36 23.32
CA ARG A 6 14.00 0.85 21.96
C ARG A 6 13.14 -0.41 21.91
N LEU A 7 13.33 -1.31 22.87
CA LEU A 7 12.52 -2.52 23.00
C LEU A 7 11.06 -2.19 23.33
N LEU A 8 10.81 -1.26 24.25
CA LEU A 8 9.45 -0.81 24.58
C LEU A 8 8.76 -0.13 23.40
N VAL A 9 9.49 0.67 22.61
CA VAL A 9 8.96 1.27 21.37
C VAL A 9 8.59 0.19 20.35
N GLY A 10 9.42 -0.83 20.17
CA GLY A 10 9.10 -1.97 19.31
C GLY A 10 7.85 -2.74 19.77
N LEU A 11 7.73 -3.01 21.07
CA LEU A 11 6.54 -3.66 21.65
C LEU A 11 5.29 -2.79 21.49
N GLY A 12 5.42 -1.48 21.69
CA GLY A 12 4.33 -0.54 21.47
C GLY A 12 3.88 -0.51 20.00
N ALA A 13 4.83 -0.56 19.06
CA ALA A 13 4.52 -0.60 17.63
C ALA A 13 3.72 -1.87 17.28
N TYR A 14 4.15 -3.02 17.80
CA TYR A 14 3.41 -4.27 17.66
C TYR A 14 1.99 -4.18 18.23
N GLY A 15 1.83 -3.65 19.44
CA GLY A 15 0.52 -3.42 20.06
C GLY A 15 -0.36 -2.49 19.22
N ALA A 16 0.21 -1.42 18.65
CA ALA A 16 -0.50 -0.51 17.76
C ALA A 16 -0.97 -1.21 16.47
N VAL A 17 -0.16 -2.10 15.88
CA VAL A 17 -0.58 -2.91 14.72
C VAL A 17 -1.76 -3.80 15.09
N LEU A 18 -1.68 -4.54 16.20
CA LEU A 18 -2.78 -5.38 16.64
C LEU A 18 -4.07 -4.57 16.84
N LEU A 19 -3.97 -3.41 17.47
CA LEU A 19 -5.11 -2.52 17.73
C LEU A 19 -5.69 -1.95 16.43
N GLN A 20 -4.82 -1.61 15.46
CA GLN A 20 -5.21 -1.13 14.13
C GLN A 20 -5.95 -2.21 13.34
N VAL A 21 -5.42 -3.43 13.28
CA VAL A 21 -6.00 -4.54 12.51
C VAL A 21 -7.27 -5.08 13.17
N SER A 22 -7.35 -5.10 14.51
CA SER A 22 -8.50 -5.67 15.23
C SER A 22 -9.66 -4.69 15.42
N VAL A 23 -9.41 -3.53 16.04
CA VAL A 23 -10.47 -2.62 16.48
C VAL A 23 -10.73 -1.55 15.42
N LEU A 24 -9.67 -0.87 14.97
CA LEU A 24 -9.79 0.31 14.12
C LEU A 24 -10.02 -0.02 12.65
N GLY A 25 -9.76 -1.24 12.21
CA GLY A 25 -10.09 -1.70 10.85
C GLY A 25 -11.58 -1.58 10.51
N SER A 26 -12.44 -1.53 11.53
CA SER A 26 -13.89 -1.37 11.37
C SER A 26 -14.38 0.09 11.43
N TRP A 27 -13.52 1.05 11.78
CA TRP A 27 -13.88 2.45 12.02
C TRP A 27 -13.22 3.38 10.98
N PRO A 28 -13.84 3.56 9.80
CA PRO A 28 -13.35 4.51 8.81
C PRO A 28 -13.52 5.94 9.34
N LEU A 29 -12.43 6.70 9.36
CA LEU A 29 -12.40 8.12 9.69
C LEU A 29 -12.07 8.90 8.41
N LEU A 30 -12.91 9.87 8.05
CA LEU A 30 -12.70 10.75 6.89
C LEU A 30 -12.46 10.00 5.55
N GLY A 31 -13.08 8.83 5.39
CA GLY A 31 -12.95 8.02 4.16
C GLY A 31 -11.75 7.07 4.10
N GLY A 32 -10.97 6.95 5.19
CA GLY A 32 -9.86 6.00 5.29
C GLY A 32 -9.75 5.35 6.67
N GLN A 33 -8.95 4.28 6.79
CA GLN A 33 -8.63 3.71 8.10
C GLN A 33 -7.49 4.49 8.76
N PRO A 34 -7.56 4.79 10.07
CA PRO A 34 -6.48 5.47 10.76
C PRO A 34 -5.23 4.59 10.81
N ASN A 35 -4.11 5.11 10.30
CA ASN A 35 -2.82 4.43 10.35
C ASN A 35 -2.07 4.81 11.64
N LEU A 36 -2.19 3.97 12.67
CA LEU A 36 -1.54 4.19 13.97
C LEU A 36 -0.01 4.17 13.87
N ILE A 37 0.54 3.43 12.90
CA ILE A 37 1.99 3.38 12.69
C ILE A 37 2.49 4.71 12.16
N ALA A 38 1.80 5.30 11.18
CA ALA A 38 2.10 6.64 10.69
C ALA A 38 1.97 7.71 11.78
N LEU A 39 0.90 7.66 12.59
CA LEU A 39 0.69 8.60 13.69
C LEU A 39 1.77 8.51 14.76
N GLY A 40 2.11 7.30 15.23
CA GLY A 40 3.17 7.10 16.21
C GLY A 40 4.53 7.57 15.68
N ALA A 41 4.82 7.31 14.41
CA ALA A 41 6.04 7.82 13.77
C ALA A 41 6.09 9.36 13.76
N ALA A 42 4.99 10.03 13.42
CA ALA A 42 4.90 11.48 13.44
C ALA A 42 5.14 12.06 14.85
N VAL A 43 4.63 11.42 15.90
CA VAL A 43 4.90 11.83 17.29
C VAL A 43 6.39 11.78 17.62
N PHE A 44 7.09 10.70 17.25
CA PHE A 44 8.53 10.59 17.47
C PHE A 44 9.33 11.59 16.64
N LEU A 45 8.88 11.86 15.41
CA LEU A 45 9.49 12.84 14.52
C LEU A 45 9.42 14.26 15.12
N VAL A 46 8.23 14.69 15.58
CA VAL A 46 8.03 15.99 16.23
C VAL A 46 8.80 16.09 17.54
N GLY A 47 8.89 14.99 18.29
CA GLY A 47 9.69 14.91 19.52
C GLY A 47 11.21 14.86 19.29
N GLY A 48 11.70 14.92 18.04
CA GLY A 48 13.12 14.87 17.70
C GLY A 48 13.80 13.51 17.91
N ARG A 49 13.02 12.44 18.16
CA ARG A 49 13.51 11.09 18.46
C ARG A 49 13.45 10.20 17.23
N LEU A 50 14.27 10.54 16.24
CA LEU A 50 14.27 9.91 14.92
C LEU A 50 14.56 8.40 14.95
N ASP A 51 15.47 7.97 15.84
CA ASP A 51 15.83 6.57 15.98
C ASP A 51 14.64 5.73 16.48
N LEU A 52 13.86 6.27 17.42
CA LEU A 52 12.65 5.62 17.91
C LEU A 52 11.54 5.62 16.84
N GLY A 53 11.39 6.71 16.09
CA GLY A 53 10.43 6.77 14.97
C GLY A 53 10.74 5.75 13.87
N LEU A 54 12.03 5.58 13.52
CA LEU A 54 12.46 4.56 12.58
C LEU A 54 12.18 3.14 13.09
N ILE A 55 12.49 2.85 14.35
CA ILE A 55 12.16 1.54 14.96
C ILE A 55 10.65 1.29 14.92
N TRP A 56 9.85 2.30 15.25
CA TRP A 56 8.39 2.22 15.22
C TRP A 56 7.87 1.88 13.81
N ILE A 57 8.37 2.56 12.78
CA ILE A 57 7.99 2.28 11.39
C ILE A 57 8.48 0.92 10.93
N LEU A 58 9.74 0.56 11.20
CA LEU A 58 10.30 -0.72 10.78
C LEU A 58 9.53 -1.88 11.39
N VAL A 59 9.34 -1.86 12.71
CA VAL A 59 8.61 -2.92 13.41
C VAL A 59 7.13 -2.89 13.01
N GLY A 60 6.47 -1.75 13.14
CA GLY A 60 5.03 -1.64 12.86
C GLY A 60 4.67 -1.87 11.39
N GLY A 61 5.44 -1.30 10.47
CA GLY A 61 5.25 -1.47 9.03
C GLY A 61 5.49 -2.91 8.57
N SER A 62 6.54 -3.57 9.07
CA SER A 62 6.77 -5.00 8.77
C SER A 62 5.65 -5.88 9.32
N TRP A 63 5.14 -5.62 10.52
CA TRP A 63 4.01 -6.37 11.07
C TRP A 63 2.71 -6.13 10.30
N LEU A 64 2.43 -4.89 9.87
CA LEU A 64 1.28 -4.60 9.00
C LEU A 64 1.38 -5.36 7.68
N ASP A 65 2.55 -5.35 7.04
CA ASP A 65 2.80 -6.07 5.79
C ASP A 65 2.66 -7.59 5.93
N LEU A 66 2.90 -8.14 7.13
CA LEU A 66 2.70 -9.57 7.42
C LEU A 66 1.25 -9.92 7.71
N LEU A 67 0.49 -9.02 8.35
CA LEU A 67 -0.87 -9.29 8.82
C LEU A 67 -1.94 -8.93 7.79
N LEU A 68 -1.68 -7.97 6.91
CA LEU A 68 -2.58 -7.61 5.83
C LEU A 68 -2.37 -8.55 4.63
N PRO A 69 -3.44 -9.02 3.96
CA PRO A 69 -3.33 -9.92 2.80
C PRO A 69 -2.92 -9.15 1.53
N VAL A 70 -1.85 -8.36 1.61
CA VAL A 70 -1.30 -7.52 0.55
C VAL A 70 0.18 -7.88 0.36
N ARG A 71 0.80 -7.41 -0.72
CA ARG A 71 2.23 -7.66 -0.99
C ARG A 71 3.09 -7.09 0.13
N PHE A 72 4.04 -7.89 0.62
CA PHE A 72 5.03 -7.45 1.59
C PHE A 72 5.81 -6.24 1.04
N GLY A 73 6.01 -5.21 1.86
CA GLY A 73 6.61 -3.94 1.48
C GLY A 73 5.61 -2.88 1.00
N SER A 74 4.35 -3.22 0.75
CA SER A 74 3.34 -2.27 0.26
C SER A 74 3.00 -1.17 1.27
N THR A 75 3.11 -1.45 2.57
CA THR A 75 2.89 -0.46 3.63
C THR A 75 4.20 0.07 4.19
N LEU A 76 5.22 -0.78 4.36
CA LEU A 76 6.50 -0.37 4.96
C LEU A 76 7.28 0.62 4.08
N LEU A 77 7.40 0.38 2.77
CA LEU A 77 8.18 1.24 1.88
C LEU A 77 7.62 2.67 1.81
N PRO A 78 6.31 2.88 1.58
CA PRO A 78 5.73 4.21 1.61
C PRO A 78 5.93 4.91 2.95
N LEU A 79 5.78 4.20 4.08
CA LEU A 79 5.99 4.80 5.41
C LEU A 79 7.43 5.26 5.62
N LEU A 80 8.42 4.46 5.22
CA LEU A 80 9.83 4.83 5.30
C LEU A 80 10.18 6.02 4.41
N LEU A 81 9.69 6.02 3.16
CA LEU A 81 9.89 7.13 2.23
C LEU A 81 9.25 8.42 2.74
N THR A 82 7.99 8.34 3.19
CA THR A 82 7.25 9.49 3.73
C THR A 82 7.94 10.04 4.97
N PHE A 83 8.38 9.17 5.90
CA PHE A 83 9.11 9.59 7.09
C PHE A 83 10.46 10.23 6.77
N GLY A 84 11.21 9.64 5.84
CA GLY A 84 12.49 10.19 5.38
C GLY A 84 12.33 11.56 4.72
N LEU A 85 11.32 11.71 3.87
CA LEU A 85 10.94 13.00 3.28
C LEU A 85 10.54 13.99 4.36
N LEU A 86 9.55 13.67 5.21
CA LEU A 86 9.10 14.54 6.31
C LEU A 86 10.26 15.00 7.19
N ARG A 87 11.20 14.12 7.52
CA ARG A 87 12.41 14.49 8.25
C ARG A 87 13.25 15.51 7.48
N LEU A 88 13.57 15.24 6.21
CA LEU A 88 14.32 16.17 5.35
C LEU A 88 13.62 17.53 5.31
N LEU A 89 12.30 17.53 5.14
CA LEU A 89 11.47 18.73 5.13
C LEU A 89 11.56 19.50 6.44
N LEU A 90 11.44 18.82 7.58
CA LEU A 90 11.57 19.46 8.91
C LEU A 90 12.96 20.04 9.12
N THR A 91 14.02 19.30 8.78
CA THR A 91 15.40 19.81 8.91
C THR A 91 15.64 21.05 8.04
N ARG A 92 15.14 21.03 6.80
CA ARG A 92 15.30 22.17 5.88
C ARG A 92 14.39 23.34 6.21
N PHE A 93 13.21 23.10 6.78
CA PHE A 93 12.31 24.15 7.24
C PHE A 93 12.90 24.94 8.40
N VAL A 94 13.59 24.27 9.32
CA VAL A 94 14.32 24.92 10.42
C VAL A 94 15.51 25.74 9.90
N GLU A 95 16.15 25.30 8.81
CA GLU A 95 17.31 25.98 8.21
C GLU A 95 16.95 27.12 7.25
N SER A 96 15.84 27.03 6.50
CA SER A 96 15.40 28.06 5.55
C SER A 96 13.93 27.90 5.14
N PRO A 97 13.03 28.83 5.51
CA PRO A 97 11.59 28.71 5.26
C PRO A 97 11.16 28.94 3.79
N SER A 98 12.06 29.30 2.88
CA SER A 98 11.72 29.58 1.47
C SER A 98 11.36 28.34 0.64
N TRP A 99 11.58 27.13 1.17
CA TRP A 99 11.36 25.87 0.46
C TRP A 99 9.91 25.36 0.49
N ILE A 100 9.01 26.02 1.24
CA ILE A 100 7.61 25.60 1.49
C ILE A 100 6.87 25.19 0.19
N GLY A 101 7.09 25.88 -0.92
CA GLY A 101 6.46 25.56 -2.21
C GLY A 101 6.84 24.17 -2.74
N THR A 102 8.13 23.84 -2.73
CA THR A 102 8.64 22.53 -3.20
C THR A 102 8.15 21.38 -2.33
N ILE A 103 7.98 21.66 -1.03
CA ILE A 103 7.51 20.71 -0.02
C ILE A 103 6.02 20.41 -0.19
N VAL A 104 5.20 21.45 -0.38
CA VAL A 104 3.76 21.30 -0.65
C VAL A 104 3.54 20.58 -1.98
N VAL A 105 4.31 20.91 -3.02
CA VAL A 105 4.27 20.21 -4.31
C VAL A 105 4.69 18.74 -4.16
N GLY A 106 5.74 18.45 -3.37
CA GLY A 106 6.17 17.08 -3.09
C GLY A 106 5.15 16.26 -2.32
N LEU A 107 4.52 16.83 -1.29
CA LEU A 107 3.44 16.20 -0.51
C LEU A 107 2.17 15.99 -1.34
N LEU A 108 1.80 16.95 -2.18
CA LEU A 108 0.67 16.82 -3.11
C LEU A 108 0.94 15.74 -4.17
N LEU A 109 2.18 15.63 -4.66
CA LEU A 109 2.57 14.54 -5.55
C LEU A 109 2.60 13.18 -4.84
N LEU A 110 2.94 13.13 -3.55
CA LEU A 110 2.97 11.87 -2.78
C LEU A 110 1.55 11.38 -2.43
N VAL A 111 0.68 12.27 -1.94
CA VAL A 111 -0.74 11.98 -1.67
C VAL A 111 -1.48 11.69 -2.98
N GLY A 112 -1.16 12.43 -4.04
CA GLY A 112 -1.62 12.13 -5.39
C GLY A 112 -1.12 10.78 -5.90
N SER A 113 0.11 10.37 -5.55
CA SER A 113 0.65 9.07 -5.95
C SER A 113 -0.02 7.91 -5.22
N GLU A 114 -0.45 8.04 -3.97
CA GLU A 114 -1.26 7.00 -3.32
C GLU A 114 -2.66 6.91 -3.96
N ALA A 115 -3.27 8.03 -4.32
CA ALA A 115 -4.52 8.02 -5.10
C ALA A 115 -4.34 7.39 -6.48
N VAL A 116 -3.23 7.67 -7.18
CA VAL A 116 -2.91 7.11 -8.50
C VAL A 116 -2.51 5.63 -8.40
N VAL A 117 -1.81 5.20 -7.35
CA VAL A 117 -1.43 3.80 -7.14
C VAL A 117 -2.66 2.97 -6.78
N VAL A 118 -3.57 3.48 -5.95
CA VAL A 118 -4.86 2.81 -5.65
C VAL A 118 -5.76 2.76 -6.90
N VAL A 119 -5.83 3.84 -7.68
CA VAL A 119 -6.61 3.87 -8.94
C VAL A 119 -5.98 2.99 -10.02
N GLN A 120 -4.64 2.96 -10.16
CA GLN A 120 -3.96 2.09 -11.12
C GLN A 120 -4.06 0.62 -10.69
N LEU A 121 -3.89 0.28 -9.42
CA LEU A 121 -4.10 -1.10 -8.94
C LEU A 121 -5.54 -1.56 -9.15
N GLY A 122 -6.52 -0.68 -8.91
CA GLY A 122 -7.92 -0.94 -9.25
C GLY A 122 -8.11 -1.17 -10.75
N ALA A 123 -7.54 -0.32 -11.60
CA ALA A 123 -7.64 -0.44 -13.06
C ALA A 123 -6.94 -1.70 -13.61
N TRP A 124 -5.76 -2.06 -13.08
CA TRP A 124 -5.05 -3.30 -13.46
C TRP A 124 -5.78 -4.55 -12.98
N HIS A 125 -6.40 -4.50 -11.80
CA HIS A 125 -7.24 -5.59 -11.30
C HIS A 125 -8.49 -5.75 -12.18
N GLN A 126 -9.16 -4.65 -12.52
CA GLN A 126 -10.33 -4.66 -13.42
C GLN A 126 -9.95 -5.17 -14.82
N LEU A 127 -8.83 -4.73 -15.38
CA LEU A 127 -8.30 -5.23 -16.65
C LEU A 127 -8.00 -6.73 -16.61
N LEU A 128 -7.40 -7.23 -15.53
CA LEU A 128 -7.17 -8.67 -15.36
C LEU A 128 -8.48 -9.44 -15.25
N VAL A 129 -9.46 -8.92 -14.50
CA VAL A 129 -10.78 -9.54 -14.38
C VAL A 129 -11.51 -9.55 -15.72
N ASP A 130 -11.48 -8.46 -16.48
CA ASP A 130 -12.10 -8.34 -17.80
C ASP A 130 -11.41 -9.25 -18.83
N LEU A 131 -10.09 -9.39 -18.77
CA LEU A 131 -9.31 -10.24 -19.67
C LEU A 131 -9.53 -11.73 -19.35
N VAL A 132 -9.65 -12.08 -18.07
CA VAL A 132 -10.01 -13.44 -17.62
C VAL A 132 -11.47 -13.75 -17.96
N ALA A 133 -12.40 -12.83 -17.72
CA ALA A 133 -13.80 -13.00 -18.10
C ALA A 133 -13.98 -13.14 -19.62
N GLY A 134 -13.27 -12.33 -20.41
CA GLY A 134 -13.25 -12.40 -21.86
C GLY A 134 -12.69 -13.72 -22.39
N THR A 135 -11.59 -14.21 -21.81
CA THR A 135 -11.00 -15.51 -22.22
C THR A 135 -11.89 -16.69 -21.84
N ILE A 136 -12.54 -16.66 -20.67
CA ILE A 136 -13.52 -17.69 -20.26
C ILE A 136 -14.75 -17.67 -21.17
N LEU A 137 -15.23 -16.49 -21.60
CA LEU A 137 -16.38 -16.37 -22.51
C LEU A 137 -16.05 -16.78 -23.96
N LEU A 138 -14.81 -16.61 -24.40
CA LEU A 138 -14.37 -16.96 -25.75
C LEU A 138 -13.99 -18.45 -25.90
N MET A 139 -13.66 -19.14 -24.80
CA MET A 139 -13.32 -20.57 -24.81
C MET A 139 -14.42 -21.47 -25.43
N PRO A 140 -15.71 -21.34 -25.07
CA PRO A 140 -16.78 -22.12 -25.67
C PRO A 140 -16.93 -21.87 -27.17
N ILE A 141 -16.78 -20.62 -27.60
CA ILE A 141 -16.91 -20.22 -29.01
C ILE A 141 -15.74 -20.78 -29.82
N ALA A 142 -14.51 -20.65 -29.31
CA ALA A 142 -13.33 -21.23 -29.92
C ALA A 142 -13.43 -22.77 -30.01
N TRP A 143 -13.96 -23.43 -28.97
CA TRP A 143 -14.20 -24.87 -28.97
C TRP A 143 -15.24 -25.28 -30.02
N ILE A 144 -16.37 -24.55 -30.12
CA ILE A 144 -17.41 -24.81 -31.14
C ILE A 144 -16.84 -24.63 -32.55
N LEU A 145 -16.06 -23.57 -32.80
CA LEU A 145 -15.42 -23.31 -34.09
C LEU A 145 -14.40 -24.39 -34.44
N MET A 146 -13.54 -24.78 -33.50
CA MET A 146 -12.58 -25.87 -33.71
C MET A 146 -13.30 -27.20 -34.00
N ARG A 147 -14.41 -27.47 -33.30
CA ARG A 147 -15.21 -28.67 -33.53
C ARG A 147 -15.88 -28.65 -34.91
N GLN A 148 -16.42 -27.52 -35.34
CA GLN A 148 -16.98 -27.33 -36.69
C GLN A 148 -15.93 -27.53 -37.79
N LEU A 149 -14.72 -26.98 -37.61
CA LEU A 149 -13.62 -27.16 -38.55
C LEU A 149 -13.13 -28.61 -38.60
N SER A 150 -13.02 -29.28 -37.45
CA SER A 150 -12.65 -30.69 -37.35
C SER A 150 -13.67 -31.58 -38.08
N LEU A 151 -14.97 -31.36 -37.86
CA LEU A 151 -16.05 -32.10 -38.53
C LEU A 151 -16.06 -31.90 -40.05
N ARG A 152 -15.75 -30.68 -40.53
CA ARG A 152 -15.58 -30.39 -41.97
C ARG A 152 -14.39 -31.13 -42.57
N HIS A 153 -13.25 -31.18 -41.87
CA HIS A 153 -12.07 -31.89 -42.36
C HIS A 153 -12.24 -33.41 -42.43
N HIS A 154 -13.14 -33.99 -41.63
CA HIS A 154 -13.42 -35.43 -41.63
C HIS A 154 -14.61 -35.82 -42.53
N GLY A 155 -15.15 -34.89 -43.33
CA GLY A 155 -16.24 -35.16 -44.27
C GLY A 155 -17.60 -35.47 -43.62
N LEU A 156 -17.78 -35.15 -42.33
CA LEU A 156 -18.96 -35.47 -41.53
C LEU A 156 -20.02 -34.34 -41.51
N VAL A 157 -20.14 -33.57 -42.59
CA VAL A 157 -21.23 -32.58 -42.72
C VAL A 157 -22.42 -33.28 -43.38
N VAL A 158 -23.27 -33.87 -42.56
CA VAL A 158 -24.59 -34.37 -42.99
C VAL A 158 -25.48 -33.13 -43.16
N HIS A 159 -25.88 -32.86 -44.40
CA HIS A 159 -26.86 -31.84 -44.75
C HIS A 159 -28.26 -32.18 -44.21
#